data_AF-A0A354IAH9-F1
#
_entry.id   AF-A0A354IAH9-F1
#
_cell.length_a   1.000
_cell.length_b   1.000
_cell.length_c   1.000
_cell.angle_alpha   90.00
_cell.angle_beta   90.00
_cell.angle_gamma   90.00
#
_symmetry.space_group_name_H-M   'P 1'
#
loop_
_entity.id
_entity.type
_entity.pdbx_description
1 polymer ?
#
loop_
_entity_poly.entity_id
_entity_poly.type
_entity_poly.pdbx_seq_one_letter_code
_entity_poly.pdbx_strand_id
1 'polypeptide(L)'
;MGGYGSGGHNKTHGRVEEGFRIDSFSVLQYADWFEQLTSDYEINYPILGGSISCNLMENTAKISHNGREYPLGLSKVPNVDRISYRLYFLCPKCGKRVRHLYKKDWLYQCRKCAKLNYGIQQRSGLNLIRRKMYWLVVNKLQYVDWEVDHPDLCIQDLWHIPKPRYMRWAKYDALMGEYRRLQKEYETICNASLMKAFERINKLLG
;
A
#
# COMPACT_ATOMS: atom_id res chain seq x y z
N MET A 1 -1.11 3.44 -25.05
CA MET A 1 -2.47 3.98 -24.82
C MET A 1 -3.00 3.41 -23.50
N GLY A 2 -3.06 4.22 -22.44
CA GLY A 2 -3.61 3.81 -21.14
C GLY A 2 -4.45 4.95 -20.59
N GLY A 3 -5.78 4.81 -20.64
CA GLY A 3 -6.73 5.84 -20.24
C GLY A 3 -6.81 6.03 -18.72
N TYR A 4 -7.15 7.24 -18.31
CA TYR A 4 -7.54 7.59 -16.94
C TYR A 4 -8.72 6.69 -16.50
N GLY A 5 -8.49 5.82 -15.50
CA GLY A 5 -9.48 4.84 -15.03
C GLY A 5 -9.06 3.37 -15.13
N SER A 6 -7.88 3.06 -15.66
CA SER A 6 -7.33 1.69 -15.76
C SER A 6 -7.05 0.99 -14.42
N GLY A 7 -7.23 1.67 -13.29
CA GLY A 7 -7.16 1.06 -11.94
C GLY A 7 -8.27 0.03 -11.65
N GLY A 8 -9.18 -0.24 -12.60
CA GLY A 8 -10.25 -1.22 -12.47
C GLY A 8 -9.79 -2.68 -12.33
N HIS A 9 -8.63 -3.05 -12.88
CA HIS A 9 -8.15 -4.44 -12.83
C HIS A 9 -7.66 -4.88 -11.42
N ASN A 10 -7.41 -3.91 -10.53
CA ASN A 10 -6.80 -4.14 -9.21
C ASN A 10 -7.80 -4.18 -8.04
N LYS A 11 -9.10 -4.04 -8.32
CA LYS A 11 -10.18 -4.06 -7.30
C LYS A 11 -10.54 -5.46 -6.80
N THR A 12 -10.09 -6.52 -7.48
CA THR A 12 -10.32 -7.94 -7.10
C THR A 12 -9.28 -8.48 -6.13
N HIS A 13 -8.24 -7.69 -5.84
CA HIS A 13 -7.09 -8.09 -5.03
C HIS A 13 -7.31 -7.63 -3.58
N GLY A 14 -6.82 -8.39 -2.60
CA GLY A 14 -6.85 -7.96 -1.20
C GLY A 14 -5.84 -6.83 -0.95
N ARG A 15 -5.90 -6.18 0.22
CA ARG A 15 -4.92 -5.15 0.60
C ARG A 15 -3.77 -5.74 1.38
N VAL A 16 -2.55 -5.27 1.12
CA VAL A 16 -1.36 -5.70 1.88
C VAL A 16 -1.40 -5.20 3.32
N GLU A 17 -2.13 -4.11 3.59
CA GLU A 17 -2.27 -3.50 4.92
C GLU A 17 -3.24 -4.28 5.83
N GLU A 18 -4.13 -5.08 5.25
CA GLU A 18 -5.16 -5.84 5.98
C GLU A 18 -4.72 -7.29 6.26
N GLY A 19 -3.57 -7.71 5.74
CA GLY A 19 -3.09 -9.08 5.83
C GLY A 19 -1.91 -9.27 6.79
N PHE A 20 -1.92 -10.38 7.54
CA PHE A 20 -0.77 -10.81 8.32
C PHE A 20 0.44 -11.06 7.40
N ARG A 21 1.58 -10.43 7.71
CA ARG A 21 2.82 -10.53 6.92
C ARG A 21 4.01 -10.87 7.79
N ILE A 22 4.96 -11.57 7.20
CA ILE A 22 6.28 -11.87 7.77
C ILE A 22 7.32 -11.09 6.96
N ASP A 23 8.28 -10.49 7.65
CA ASP A 23 9.39 -9.72 7.06
C ASP A 23 10.71 -10.45 7.29
N SER A 24 11.42 -10.80 6.22
CA SER A 24 12.72 -11.49 6.30
C SER A 24 13.79 -10.66 6.99
N PHE A 25 13.68 -9.33 6.98
CA PHE A 25 14.66 -8.46 7.62
C PHE A 25 14.45 -8.35 9.14
N SER A 26 13.22 -8.53 9.61
CA SER A 26 12.93 -8.63 11.04
C SER A 26 13.47 -9.92 11.64
N VAL A 27 13.54 -11.00 10.84
CA VAL A 27 14.20 -12.25 11.23
C VAL A 27 15.71 -12.06 11.40
N LEU A 28 16.32 -11.17 10.60
CA LEU A 28 17.76 -10.88 10.66
C LEU A 28 18.20 -9.99 11.82
N GLN A 29 17.33 -9.14 12.38
CA GLN A 29 17.66 -8.41 13.62
C GLN A 29 18.02 -9.36 14.78
N TYR A 30 17.53 -10.61 14.74
CA TYR A 30 17.91 -11.68 15.66
C TYR A 30 19.17 -12.45 15.21
N ALA A 31 19.54 -12.40 13.93
CA ALA A 31 20.73 -13.06 13.37
C ALA A 31 22.02 -12.23 13.55
N ASP A 32 21.93 -10.90 13.51
CA ASP A 32 23.07 -9.98 13.66
C ASP A 32 23.78 -10.13 15.03
N TRP A 33 23.09 -10.67 16.05
CA TRP A 33 23.69 -11.03 17.34
C TRP A 33 24.50 -12.34 17.31
N PHE A 34 24.27 -13.22 16.32
CA PHE A 34 24.79 -14.59 16.28
C PHE A 34 25.88 -14.84 15.23
N GLU A 35 26.04 -13.95 14.23
CA GLU A 35 27.15 -14.06 13.26
C GLU A 35 28.55 -13.95 13.90
N GLN A 36 28.64 -13.59 15.18
CA GLN A 36 29.91 -13.62 15.92
C GLN A 36 30.28 -14.98 16.51
N LEU A 37 29.42 -16.02 16.51
CA LEU A 37 29.67 -17.17 17.40
C LEU A 37 29.67 -18.61 16.84
N THR A 38 28.90 -19.04 15.83
CA THR A 38 28.98 -20.47 15.39
C THR A 38 28.47 -20.75 13.97
N SER A 39 28.96 -21.86 13.38
CA SER A 39 28.62 -22.40 12.05
C SER A 39 27.24 -23.06 11.96
N ASP A 40 26.63 -23.41 13.09
CA ASP A 40 25.28 -23.98 13.16
C ASP A 40 24.41 -23.06 14.02
N TYR A 41 23.36 -22.49 13.45
CA TYR A 41 22.40 -21.69 14.21
C TYR A 41 20.99 -21.79 13.62
N GLU A 42 20.04 -22.09 14.50
CA GLU A 42 18.61 -22.08 14.23
C GLU A 42 17.99 -20.85 14.89
N ILE A 43 17.40 -19.97 14.09
CA ILE A 43 16.72 -18.78 14.62
C ILE A 43 15.24 -19.09 14.76
N ASN A 44 14.73 -19.04 15.99
CA ASN A 44 13.31 -19.18 16.29
C ASN A 44 12.66 -17.80 16.44
N TYR A 45 11.95 -17.35 15.41
CA TYR A 45 11.25 -16.07 15.39
C TYR A 45 9.78 -16.25 15.76
N PRO A 46 9.32 -15.76 16.93
CA PRO A 46 7.94 -15.93 17.35
C PRO A 46 7.01 -15.04 16.52
N ILE A 47 5.88 -15.60 16.10
CA ILE A 47 4.77 -14.86 15.50
C ILE A 47 3.47 -15.21 16.21
N LEU A 48 2.46 -14.35 16.13
CA LEU A 48 1.17 -14.63 16.76
C LEU A 48 0.59 -15.94 16.20
N GLY A 49 0.48 -16.96 17.06
CA GLY A 49 0.02 -18.31 16.69
C GLY A 49 1.09 -19.25 16.10
N GLY A 50 2.39 -18.90 16.16
CA GLY A 50 3.43 -19.73 15.55
C GLY A 50 4.88 -19.31 15.82
N SER A 51 5.80 -19.95 15.10
CA SER A 51 7.23 -19.64 15.07
C SER A 51 7.78 -19.83 13.66
N ILE A 52 8.95 -19.24 13.40
CA ILE A 52 9.72 -19.51 12.18
C ILE A 52 11.07 -20.01 12.63
N SER A 53 11.47 -21.20 12.18
CA SER A 53 12.84 -21.69 12.31
C SER A 53 13.60 -21.49 11.01
N CYS A 54 14.85 -21.05 11.09
CA CYS A 54 15.70 -20.81 9.93
C CYS A 54 17.02 -21.58 10.05
N ASN A 55 17.40 -22.34 9.02
CA ASN A 55 18.73 -22.92 8.87
C ASN A 55 19.47 -22.15 7.77
N LEU A 56 20.41 -21.30 8.18
CA LEU A 56 21.13 -20.44 7.24
C LEU A 56 22.24 -21.16 6.48
N MET A 57 22.65 -22.37 6.89
CA MET A 57 23.62 -23.19 6.14
C MET A 57 22.96 -23.81 4.91
N GLU A 58 21.79 -24.41 5.10
CA GLU A 58 21.00 -25.02 4.02
C GLU A 58 20.22 -23.99 3.20
N ASN A 59 20.18 -22.73 3.66
CA ASN A 59 19.31 -21.69 3.12
C ASN A 59 17.83 -22.13 3.10
N THR A 60 17.39 -22.72 4.20
CA THR A 60 16.01 -23.18 4.40
C THR A 60 15.40 -22.51 5.61
N ALA A 61 14.08 -22.35 5.60
CA ALA A 61 13.30 -21.91 6.74
C ALA A 61 12.01 -22.70 6.81
N LYS A 62 11.39 -22.71 7.97
CA LYS A 62 10.14 -23.39 8.22
C LYS A 62 9.26 -22.53 9.10
N ILE A 63 8.04 -22.25 8.64
CA ILE A 63 7.02 -21.60 9.47
C ILE A 63 6.21 -22.71 10.14
N SER A 64 6.18 -22.71 11.47
CA SER A 64 5.21 -23.48 12.26
C SER A 64 4.09 -22.53 12.69
N HIS A 65 2.84 -22.79 12.30
CA HIS A 65 1.71 -21.95 12.69
C HIS A 65 0.46 -22.81 12.88
N ASN A 66 -0.14 -22.77 14.08
CA ASN A 66 -1.33 -23.54 14.45
C ASN A 66 -1.19 -25.05 14.12
N GLY A 67 -0.04 -25.64 14.45
CA GLY A 67 0.23 -27.08 14.24
C GLY A 67 0.49 -27.50 12.80
N ARG A 68 0.66 -26.54 11.87
CA ARG A 68 1.06 -26.81 10.48
C ARG A 68 2.45 -26.25 10.20
N GLU A 69 3.22 -27.01 9.43
CA GLU A 69 4.55 -26.62 8.98
C GLU A 69 4.55 -26.21 7.51
N TYR A 70 5.23 -25.12 7.19
CA TYR A 70 5.38 -24.60 5.84
C TYR A 70 6.87 -24.43 5.52
N PRO A 71 7.46 -25.29 4.68
CA PRO A 71 8.85 -25.14 4.27
C PRO A 71 9.02 -23.95 3.33
N LEU A 72 10.15 -23.27 3.47
CA LEU A 72 10.53 -22.08 2.72
C LEU A 72 11.99 -22.17 2.31
N GLY A 73 12.30 -21.71 1.11
CA GLY A 73 13.68 -21.44 0.72
C GLY A 73 14.12 -20.04 1.15
N LEU A 74 15.41 -19.87 1.37
CA LEU A 74 16.05 -18.59 1.65
C LEU A 74 17.05 -18.22 0.54
N SER A 75 17.31 -16.93 0.41
CA SER A 75 18.29 -16.41 -0.54
C SER A 75 19.09 -15.30 0.13
N LYS A 76 20.41 -15.49 0.18
CA LYS A 76 21.38 -14.51 0.66
C LYS A 76 21.83 -13.61 -0.48
N VAL A 77 21.93 -12.33 -0.21
CA VAL A 77 22.42 -11.31 -1.16
C VAL A 77 23.48 -10.49 -0.45
N PRO A 78 24.73 -10.46 -0.93
CA PRO A 78 25.77 -9.66 -0.30
C PRO A 78 25.42 -8.17 -0.38
N ASN A 79 25.73 -7.44 0.69
CA ASN A 79 25.65 -5.99 0.71
C ASN A 79 26.88 -5.37 0.00
N VAL A 80 26.87 -4.04 -0.11
CA VAL A 80 27.93 -3.28 -0.79
C VAL A 80 29.30 -3.49 -0.11
N ASP A 81 29.31 -3.67 1.21
CA ASP A 81 30.50 -3.98 2.00
C ASP A 81 31.10 -5.36 1.71
N ARG A 82 30.35 -6.25 1.02
CA ARG A 82 30.69 -7.66 0.75
C ARG A 82 30.94 -8.52 1.99
N ILE A 83 30.69 -7.97 3.18
CA ILE A 83 30.88 -8.65 4.46
C ILE A 83 29.52 -9.09 4.99
N SER A 84 28.53 -8.19 4.94
CA SER A 84 27.19 -8.48 5.44
C SER A 84 26.27 -8.98 4.32
N TYR A 85 25.22 -9.72 4.69
CA TYR A 85 24.25 -10.27 3.76
C TYR A 85 22.83 -9.80 4.10
N ARG A 86 22.01 -9.60 3.06
CA ARG A 86 20.55 -9.50 3.18
C ARG A 86 19.91 -10.83 2.89
N LEU A 87 19.08 -11.28 3.80
CA LEU A 87 18.32 -12.51 3.69
C LEU A 87 16.92 -12.21 3.16
N TYR A 88 16.51 -12.99 2.17
CA TYR A 88 15.20 -12.94 1.56
C TYR A 88 14.55 -14.32 1.57
N PHE A 89 13.22 -14.37 1.60
CA PHE A 89 12.49 -15.59 1.35
C PHE A 89 12.41 -15.89 -0.14
N LEU A 90 12.33 -17.17 -0.48
CA LEU A 90 11.85 -17.63 -1.78
C LEU A 90 10.36 -17.91 -1.66
N CYS A 91 9.55 -17.29 -2.51
CA CYS A 91 8.11 -17.49 -2.48
C CYS A 91 7.78 -18.96 -2.83
N PRO A 92 7.04 -19.71 -1.98
CA PRO A 92 6.72 -21.12 -2.23
C PRO A 92 5.99 -21.38 -3.55
N LYS A 93 5.20 -20.41 -4.01
CA LYS A 93 4.40 -20.55 -5.22
C LYS A 93 5.15 -20.20 -6.51
N CYS A 94 6.11 -19.27 -6.47
CA CYS A 94 6.75 -18.78 -7.70
C CYS A 94 8.27 -18.75 -7.68
N GLY A 95 8.90 -19.19 -6.59
CA GLY A 95 10.36 -19.24 -6.42
C GLY A 95 11.05 -17.87 -6.37
N LYS A 96 10.32 -16.76 -6.57
CA LYS A 96 10.94 -15.43 -6.61
C LYS A 96 11.39 -15.00 -5.22
N ARG A 97 12.56 -14.35 -5.19
CA ARG A 97 13.11 -13.68 -4.02
C ARG A 97 12.18 -12.55 -3.56
N VAL A 98 11.76 -12.58 -2.31
CA VAL A 98 10.86 -11.59 -1.70
C VAL A 98 11.23 -11.34 -0.25
N ARG A 99 11.08 -10.08 0.18
CA ARG A 99 11.24 -9.71 1.59
C ARG A 99 10.04 -10.11 2.44
N HIS A 100 8.84 -10.01 1.86
CA HIS A 100 7.58 -10.23 2.58
C HIS A 100 6.83 -11.45 2.08
N LEU A 101 6.39 -12.28 3.02
CA LEU A 101 5.39 -13.33 2.79
C LEU A 101 4.10 -12.93 3.51
N TYR A 102 2.98 -13.08 2.80
CA TYR A 102 1.64 -12.77 3.30
C TYR A 102 0.89 -14.07 3.53
N LYS A 103 0.20 -14.17 4.67
CA LYS A 103 -0.72 -15.27 4.94
C LYS A 103 -2.05 -14.98 4.21
N LYS A 104 -2.42 -15.84 3.28
CA LYS A 104 -3.70 -15.79 2.58
C LYS A 104 -4.20 -17.21 2.33
N ASP A 105 -5.46 -17.48 2.67
CA ASP A 105 -6.10 -18.79 2.51
C ASP A 105 -5.25 -19.94 3.08
N TRP A 106 -4.68 -19.71 4.28
CA TRP A 106 -3.79 -20.64 5.00
C TRP A 106 -2.42 -20.89 4.37
N LEU A 107 -2.06 -20.20 3.29
CA LEU A 107 -0.76 -20.31 2.64
C LEU A 107 0.07 -19.04 2.80
N TYR A 108 1.40 -19.22 2.84
CA TYR A 108 2.37 -18.12 2.83
C TYR A 108 2.89 -17.89 1.42
N GLN A 109 2.63 -16.70 0.89
CA GLN A 109 2.99 -16.37 -0.49
C GLN A 109 3.33 -14.90 -0.67
N CYS A 110 4.06 -14.58 -1.74
CA CYS A 110 4.41 -13.19 -2.04
C CYS A 110 3.18 -12.38 -2.45
N ARG A 111 3.31 -11.04 -2.38
CA ARG A 111 2.26 -10.09 -2.76
C ARG A 111 1.59 -10.41 -4.10
N LYS A 112 2.39 -10.71 -5.14
CA LYS A 112 1.87 -11.00 -6.49
C LYS A 112 1.07 -12.31 -6.52
N CYS A 113 1.62 -13.36 -5.92
CA CYS A 113 0.98 -14.67 -5.82
C CYS A 113 -0.32 -14.64 -5.00
N ALA A 114 -0.30 -13.86 -3.92
CA ALA A 114 -1.43 -13.60 -3.04
C ALA A 114 -2.50 -12.70 -3.66
N LYS A 115 -2.25 -12.13 -4.85
CA LYS A 115 -3.10 -11.12 -5.47
C LYS A 115 -3.43 -10.02 -4.45
N LEU A 116 -2.38 -9.40 -3.90
CA LEU A 116 -2.49 -8.27 -2.97
C LEU A 116 -1.99 -6.99 -3.64
N ASN A 117 -2.69 -5.88 -3.40
CA ASN A 117 -2.29 -4.56 -3.84
C ASN A 117 -2.05 -3.65 -2.64
N TYR A 118 -1.27 -2.59 -2.81
CA TYR A 118 -1.25 -1.52 -1.83
C TYR A 118 -2.61 -0.83 -1.82
N GLY A 119 -3.15 -0.50 -0.65
CA GLY A 119 -4.42 0.21 -0.52
C GLY A 119 -4.42 1.51 -1.34
N ILE A 120 -3.26 2.17 -1.46
CA ILE A 120 -3.06 3.35 -2.31
C ILE A 120 -3.26 3.07 -3.82
N GLN A 121 -2.99 1.85 -4.29
CA GLN A 121 -3.16 1.43 -5.69
C GLN A 121 -4.60 1.00 -6.02
N GLN A 122 -5.45 0.81 -5.01
CA GLN A 122 -6.89 0.53 -5.18
C GLN A 122 -7.76 1.80 -5.10
N ARG A 123 -7.17 2.96 -4.79
CA ARG A 123 -7.89 4.22 -4.70
C ARG A 123 -8.34 4.64 -6.10
N SER A 124 -9.66 4.82 -6.26
CA SER A 124 -10.30 5.28 -7.50
C SER A 124 -9.76 6.64 -7.96
N GLY A 125 -9.97 6.99 -9.24
CA GLY A 125 -9.56 8.29 -9.79
C GLY A 125 -10.06 9.48 -8.96
N LEU A 126 -11.25 9.38 -8.36
CA LEU A 126 -11.83 10.38 -7.46
C LEU A 126 -10.97 10.67 -6.23
N ASN A 127 -10.37 9.64 -5.63
CA ASN A 127 -9.48 9.81 -4.47
C ASN A 127 -8.16 10.50 -4.84
N LEU A 128 -7.68 10.28 -6.07
CA LEU A 128 -6.51 10.98 -6.60
C LEU A 128 -6.79 12.48 -6.78
N ILE A 129 -7.97 12.82 -7.30
CA ILE A 129 -8.42 14.21 -7.45
C ILE A 129 -8.58 14.88 -6.08
N ARG A 130 -9.27 14.23 -5.13
CA ARG A 130 -9.41 14.74 -3.74
C ARG A 130 -8.05 14.95 -3.07
N ARG A 131 -7.07 14.09 -3.32
CA ARG A 131 -5.71 14.26 -2.78
C ARG A 131 -4.99 15.47 -3.40
N LYS A 132 -5.13 15.70 -4.71
CA LYS A 132 -4.58 16.89 -5.36
C LYS A 132 -5.20 18.16 -4.79
N MET A 133 -6.54 18.16 -4.62
CA MET A 133 -7.25 19.25 -3.94
C MET A 133 -6.72 19.48 -2.53
N TYR A 134 -6.56 18.42 -1.73
CA TYR A 134 -5.99 18.50 -0.38
C TYR A 134 -4.61 19.11 -0.36
N TRP A 135 -3.72 18.65 -1.24
CA TRP A 135 -2.39 19.21 -1.33
C TRP A 135 -2.43 20.69 -1.73
N LEU A 136 -3.29 21.08 -2.65
CA LEU A 136 -3.46 22.46 -3.07
C LEU A 136 -3.99 23.33 -1.92
N VAL A 137 -5.08 22.94 -1.27
CA VAL A 137 -5.72 23.69 -0.16
C VAL A 137 -4.76 23.84 1.02
N VAL A 138 -4.20 22.73 1.52
CA VAL A 138 -3.41 22.72 2.75
C VAL A 138 -1.98 23.18 2.52
N ASN A 139 -1.32 22.78 1.42
CA ASN A 139 0.11 23.07 1.23
C ASN A 139 0.37 24.30 0.37
N LYS A 140 -0.51 24.66 -0.57
CA LYS A 140 -0.32 25.83 -1.45
C LYS A 140 -1.11 27.03 -0.99
N LEU A 141 -2.38 26.83 -0.65
CA LEU A 141 -3.26 27.84 -0.10
C LEU A 141 -3.21 27.91 1.43
N GLN A 142 -2.34 27.13 2.08
CA GLN A 142 -2.05 27.21 3.52
C GLN A 142 -3.29 27.23 4.42
N TYR A 143 -4.40 26.67 3.95
CA TYR A 143 -5.66 26.65 4.69
C TYR A 143 -5.72 25.37 5.50
N VAL A 144 -4.98 25.33 6.60
CA VAL A 144 -4.79 24.12 7.42
C VAL A 144 -6.02 23.77 8.25
N ASP A 145 -6.74 24.78 8.75
CA ASP A 145 -7.90 24.62 9.64
C ASP A 145 -9.24 24.52 8.90
N TRP A 146 -9.21 24.25 7.59
CA TRP A 146 -10.42 24.21 6.76
C TRP A 146 -11.46 23.18 7.24
N GLU A 147 -11.04 22.08 7.87
CA GLU A 147 -11.94 21.06 8.44
C GLU A 147 -12.64 21.56 9.71
N VAL A 148 -12.00 22.47 10.47
CA VAL A 148 -12.60 23.10 11.65
C VAL A 148 -13.60 24.16 11.23
N ASP A 149 -13.25 24.95 10.20
CA ASP A 149 -14.12 25.98 9.65
C ASP A 149 -15.32 25.40 8.89
N HIS A 150 -15.17 24.19 8.33
CA HIS A 150 -16.17 23.51 7.50
C HIS A 150 -16.29 22.01 7.83
N PRO A 151 -16.79 21.64 9.03
CA PRO A 151 -16.82 20.25 9.49
C PRO A 151 -17.72 19.34 8.64
N ASP A 152 -18.76 19.90 8.03
CA ASP A 152 -19.75 19.15 7.23
C ASP A 152 -19.41 19.11 5.73
N LEU A 153 -18.35 19.80 5.30
CA LEU A 153 -17.97 19.84 3.89
C LEU A 153 -16.82 18.88 3.61
N CYS A 154 -16.91 18.21 2.47
CA CYS A 154 -15.75 17.54 1.91
C CYS A 154 -14.89 18.53 1.14
N ILE A 155 -13.59 18.23 1.01
CA ILE A 155 -12.64 19.13 0.36
C ILE A 155 -12.95 19.49 -1.10
N GLN A 156 -13.72 18.67 -1.82
CA GLN A 156 -14.15 18.99 -3.19
C GLN A 156 -15.34 19.96 -3.23
N ASP A 157 -16.02 20.17 -2.10
CA ASP A 157 -17.25 20.97 -1.98
C ASP A 157 -16.98 22.34 -1.32
N LEU A 158 -15.71 22.69 -1.06
CA LEU A 158 -15.35 24.01 -0.55
C LEU A 158 -15.63 25.07 -1.62
N TRP A 159 -16.50 26.01 -1.28
CA TRP A 159 -16.91 27.10 -2.17
C TRP A 159 -15.99 28.32 -2.05
N HIS A 160 -15.29 28.47 -0.93
CA HIS A 160 -14.34 29.56 -0.67
C HIS A 160 -13.11 29.05 0.08
N ILE A 161 -11.93 29.49 -0.37
CA ILE A 161 -10.64 29.25 0.29
C ILE A 161 -9.96 30.61 0.45
N PRO A 162 -9.68 31.06 1.68
CA PRO A 162 -9.09 32.38 1.90
C PRO A 162 -7.70 32.47 1.29
N LYS A 163 -7.36 33.65 0.79
CA LYS A 163 -6.03 33.92 0.24
C LYS A 163 -4.99 33.99 1.37
N PRO A 164 -3.87 33.25 1.28
CA PRO A 164 -2.81 33.35 2.28
C PRO A 164 -2.21 34.74 2.40
N ARG A 165 -1.76 35.02 3.63
CA ARG A 165 -0.96 36.20 3.93
C ARG A 165 0.29 36.19 3.04
N TYR A 166 0.62 37.34 2.47
CA TYR A 166 1.78 37.54 1.58
C TYR A 166 1.75 36.85 0.21
N MET A 167 0.70 36.10 -0.13
CA MET A 167 0.54 35.58 -1.50
C MET A 167 0.19 36.73 -2.46
N ARG A 168 0.75 36.73 -3.68
CA ARG A 168 0.31 37.66 -4.75
C ARG A 168 -1.03 37.20 -5.32
N TRP A 169 -1.92 38.14 -5.65
CA TRP A 169 -3.24 37.84 -6.22
C TRP A 169 -3.18 36.93 -7.45
N ALA A 170 -2.32 37.25 -8.43
CA ALA A 170 -2.15 36.42 -9.62
C ALA A 170 -1.80 34.94 -9.32
N LYS A 171 -1.01 34.68 -8.27
CA LYS A 171 -0.69 33.31 -7.84
C LYS A 171 -1.88 32.64 -7.16
N TYR A 172 -2.60 33.37 -6.33
CA TYR A 172 -3.82 32.89 -5.69
C TYR A 172 -4.89 32.52 -6.74
N ASP A 173 -5.13 33.40 -7.71
CA ASP A 173 -6.11 33.18 -8.77
C ASP A 173 -5.77 31.96 -9.63
N ALA A 174 -4.49 31.76 -9.94
CA ALA A 174 -4.01 30.57 -10.64
C ALA A 174 -4.27 29.27 -9.84
N LEU A 175 -3.99 29.28 -8.54
CA LEU A 175 -4.26 28.13 -7.65
C LEU A 175 -5.75 27.86 -7.50
N MET A 176 -6.57 28.90 -7.35
CA MET A 176 -8.03 28.78 -7.31
C MET A 176 -8.60 28.27 -8.64
N GLY A 177 -8.03 28.69 -9.77
CA GLY A 177 -8.37 28.17 -11.09
C GLY A 177 -8.05 26.68 -11.23
N GLU A 178 -6.90 26.23 -10.74
CA GLU A 178 -6.56 24.81 -10.69
C GLU A 178 -7.50 24.02 -9.78
N TYR A 179 -7.84 24.55 -8.61
CA TYR A 179 -8.78 23.92 -7.68
C TYR A 179 -10.18 23.76 -8.31
N ARG A 180 -10.72 24.81 -8.93
CA ARG A 180 -12.02 24.75 -9.65
C ARG A 180 -12.01 23.75 -10.80
N ARG A 181 -10.91 23.64 -11.53
CA ARG A 181 -10.75 22.61 -12.57
C ARG A 181 -10.83 21.20 -11.99
N LEU A 182 -10.19 20.96 -10.84
CA LEU A 182 -10.27 19.68 -10.14
C LEU A 182 -11.69 19.40 -9.64
N GLN A 183 -12.43 20.40 -9.15
CA GLN A 183 -13.84 20.24 -8.75
C GLN A 183 -14.69 19.76 -9.93
N LYS A 184 -14.56 20.42 -11.08
CA LYS A 184 -15.26 20.03 -12.30
C LYS A 184 -14.89 18.62 -12.77
N GLU A 185 -13.62 18.23 -12.68
CA GLU A 185 -13.17 16.87 -13.00
C GLU A 185 -13.80 15.83 -12.05
N TYR A 186 -13.85 16.15 -10.75
CA TYR A 186 -14.47 15.30 -9.74
C TYR A 186 -15.97 15.11 -10.03
N GLU A 187 -16.71 16.19 -10.23
CA GLU A 187 -18.13 16.19 -10.55
C GLU A 187 -18.43 15.38 -11.82
N THR A 188 -17.63 15.58 -12.87
CA THR A 188 -17.79 14.85 -14.14
C THR A 188 -17.69 13.34 -13.94
N ILE A 189 -16.69 12.88 -13.17
CA ILE A 189 -16.51 11.46 -12.88
C ILE A 189 -17.61 10.93 -11.96
N CYS A 190 -18.05 11.73 -10.99
CA CYS A 190 -19.15 11.37 -10.09
C CYS A 190 -20.47 11.20 -10.86
N ASN A 191 -20.84 12.18 -11.67
CA ASN A 191 -22.03 12.16 -12.53
C ASN A 191 -22.01 10.99 -13.51
N ALA A 192 -20.88 10.75 -14.18
CA ALA A 192 -20.74 9.60 -15.07
C ALA A 192 -20.90 8.25 -14.34
N SER A 193 -20.50 8.18 -13.06
CA SER A 193 -20.68 6.99 -12.23
C SER A 193 -22.12 6.81 -11.78
N LEU A 194 -22.80 7.91 -11.40
CA LEU A 194 -24.21 7.93 -11.02
C LEU A 194 -25.11 7.53 -12.19
N MET A 195 -24.88 8.07 -13.39
CA MET A 195 -25.65 7.71 -14.59
C MET A 195 -25.53 6.21 -14.92
N LYS A 196 -24.32 5.64 -14.85
CA LYS A 196 -24.12 4.20 -15.03
C LYS A 196 -24.82 3.35 -13.96
N ALA A 197 -24.89 3.83 -12.72
CA ALA A 197 -25.60 3.14 -11.65
C ALA A 197 -27.12 3.18 -11.88
N PHE A 198 -27.65 4.34 -12.28
CA PHE A 198 -29.05 4.53 -12.61
C PHE A 198 -29.51 3.64 -13.78
N GLU A 199 -28.71 3.57 -14.85
CA GLU A 199 -28.96 2.66 -15.98
C GLU A 199 -29.02 1.19 -15.56
N ARG A 200 -28.18 0.77 -14.61
CA ARG A 200 -28.18 -0.61 -14.09
C ARG A 200 -29.42 -0.90 -13.25
N ILE A 201 -29.85 0.05 -12.42
CA ILE A 201 -31.05 -0.08 -11.60
C ILE A 201 -32.28 -0.18 -12.49
N ASN A 202 -32.38 0.65 -13.53
CA ASN A 202 -33.49 0.59 -14.49
C ASN A 202 -33.57 -0.74 -15.23
N LYS A 203 -32.43 -1.38 -15.53
CA LYS A 203 -32.39 -2.74 -16.11
C LYS A 203 -32.78 -3.86 -15.15
N LEU A 204 -32.81 -3.60 -13.84
CA LEU A 204 -33.21 -4.57 -12.81
C LEU A 204 -34.68 -4.41 -12.40
N LEU A 205 -35.27 -3.24 -12.66
CA LEU A 205 -36.64 -2.90 -12.30
C LEU A 205 -37.63 -2.97 -13.48
N GLY A 206 -37.14 -3.18 -14.71
CA GLY A 206 -37.93 -3.49 -15.90
C GLY A 206 -37.56 -4.86 -16.45
#